data_AF-A0A6S6RNY1-F1
#
_entry.id   AF-A0A6S6RNY1-F1
#
_cell.length_a   1.000
_cell.length_b   1.000
_cell.length_c   1.000
_cell.angle_alpha   90.00
_cell.angle_beta   90.00
_cell.angle_gamma   90.00
#
_symmetry.space_group_name_H-M   'P 1'
#
loop_
_entity.id
_entity.type
_entity.pdbx_description
1 polymer ?
#
loop_
_entity_poly.entity_id
_entity_poly.type
_entity_poly.pdbx_seq_one_letter_code
_entity_poly.pdbx_strand_id
1 'polypeptide(L)'
;MMPQKWSANAVTDLPTVNNLGAYYSQQQFLRNLDSHIHINERQDNQLPTISNQVYQEFTTQVGSYDTRREFWLNSDYYKTRMERNAKADAALLDELIDDIQFTPPR
;
A
#
# COMPACT_ATOMS: atom_id res chain seq x y z
N MET A 1 12.62 28.65 20.54
CA MET A 1 13.44 27.81 19.65
C MET A 1 12.47 27.01 18.78
N MET A 2 12.68 26.95 17.46
CA MET A 2 11.81 26.16 16.58
C MET A 2 12.19 24.67 16.69
N PRO A 3 11.21 23.75 16.78
CA PRO A 3 11.50 22.32 16.82
C PRO A 3 12.14 21.87 15.49
N GLN A 4 13.16 21.02 15.55
CA GLN A 4 13.75 20.42 14.36
C GLN A 4 12.76 19.42 13.74
N LYS A 5 12.47 19.57 12.45
CA LYS A 5 11.62 18.66 11.67
C LYS A 5 12.49 17.86 10.69
N TRP A 6 12.20 16.57 10.55
CA TRP A 6 12.92 15.64 9.68
C TRP A 6 11.93 14.93 8.76
N SER A 7 12.36 14.60 7.53
CA SER A 7 11.56 13.83 6.57
C SER A 7 12.39 12.69 5.97
N ALA A 8 11.69 11.66 5.49
CA ALA A 8 12.27 10.52 4.79
C ALA A 8 11.49 10.25 3.50
N ASN A 9 12.21 9.91 2.43
CA ASN A 9 11.62 9.67 1.10
C ASN A 9 11.97 8.25 0.64
N ALA A 10 11.00 7.55 0.05
CA ALA A 10 11.18 6.23 -0.55
C ALA A 10 10.59 6.21 -1.97
N VAL A 11 11.23 5.45 -2.86
CA VAL A 11 10.75 5.19 -4.22
C VAL A 11 10.56 3.68 -4.36
N THR A 12 9.39 3.28 -4.83
CA THR A 12 9.01 1.87 -4.98
C THR A 12 8.84 1.51 -6.45
N ASP A 13 8.98 0.22 -6.75
CA ASP A 13 8.81 -0.34 -8.09
C ASP A 13 8.15 -1.73 -8.00
N LEU A 14 7.82 -2.31 -9.15
CA LEU A 14 7.18 -3.61 -9.28
C LEU A 14 7.95 -4.73 -8.55
N PRO A 15 7.24 -5.62 -7.83
CA PRO A 15 7.88 -6.74 -7.17
C PRO A 15 8.37 -7.77 -8.19
N THR A 16 9.54 -8.35 -7.93
CA THR A 16 10.05 -9.48 -8.72
C THR A 16 9.31 -10.77 -8.38
N VAL A 17 9.40 -11.78 -9.24
CA VAL A 17 8.84 -13.13 -8.98
C VAL A 17 9.36 -13.71 -7.66
N ASN A 18 10.63 -13.45 -7.33
CA ASN A 18 11.21 -13.91 -6.07
C ASN A 18 10.63 -13.19 -4.84
N ASN A 19 10.26 -11.90 -4.97
CA ASN A 19 9.57 -11.19 -3.89
C ASN A 19 8.14 -11.73 -3.65
N LEU A 20 7.49 -12.19 -4.72
CA LEU A 20 6.15 -12.77 -4.64
C LEU A 20 6.15 -14.24 -4.18
N GLY A 21 7.26 -14.96 -4.36
CA GLY A 21 7.44 -16.33 -3.88
C GLY A 21 6.31 -17.27 -4.29
N ALA A 22 5.77 -18.01 -3.31
CA ALA A 22 4.70 -18.98 -3.54
C ALA A 22 3.39 -18.36 -4.01
N TYR A 23 3.14 -17.07 -3.74
CA TYR A 23 1.93 -16.39 -4.22
C TYR A 23 1.93 -16.30 -5.75
N TYR A 24 3.09 -16.04 -6.36
CA TYR A 24 3.19 -15.95 -7.82
C TYR A 24 2.80 -17.25 -8.52
N SER A 25 3.31 -18.40 -8.06
CA SER A 25 3.01 -19.69 -8.69
C SER A 25 1.54 -20.10 -8.51
N GLN A 26 0.94 -19.82 -7.35
CA GLN A 26 -0.48 -20.06 -7.09
C GLN A 26 -1.36 -19.22 -8.01
N GLN A 27 -1.07 -17.94 -8.14
CA GLN A 27 -1.85 -17.04 -8.99
C GLN A 27 -1.66 -17.35 -10.47
N GLN A 28 -0.47 -17.76 -10.91
CA GLN A 28 -0.26 -18.27 -12.28
C GLN A 28 -1.06 -19.55 -12.53
N PHE A 29 -1.10 -20.47 -11.58
CA PHE A 29 -1.89 -21.69 -11.69
C PHE A 29 -3.38 -21.37 -11.88
N LEU A 30 -3.96 -20.48 -11.06
CA LEU A 30 -5.34 -20.04 -11.19
C LEU A 30 -5.61 -19.36 -12.54
N ARG A 31 -4.69 -18.51 -13.01
CA ARG A 31 -4.79 -17.88 -14.35
C ARG A 31 -4.77 -18.91 -15.48
N ASN A 32 -3.97 -19.96 -15.36
CA ASN A 32 -3.93 -21.04 -16.36
C ASN A 32 -5.25 -21.80 -16.39
N LEU A 33 -5.83 -22.13 -15.22
CA LEU A 33 -7.15 -22.76 -15.14
C LEU A 33 -8.24 -21.90 -15.78
N ASP A 34 -8.27 -20.59 -15.45
CA ASP A 34 -9.22 -19.64 -16.02
C ASP A 34 -9.08 -19.53 -17.54
N SER A 35 -7.83 -19.57 -18.04
CA SER A 35 -7.53 -19.56 -19.48
C SER A 35 -8.09 -20.78 -20.20
N HIS A 36 -8.07 -21.94 -19.56
CA HIS A 36 -8.63 -23.17 -20.12
C HIS A 36 -10.17 -23.19 -20.14
N ILE A 37 -10.81 -22.47 -19.21
CA ILE A 37 -12.26 -22.38 -19.12
C ILE A 37 -12.82 -21.36 -20.14
N HIS A 38 -12.13 -20.23 -20.33
CA HIS A 38 -12.60 -19.10 -21.15
C HIS A 38 -11.87 -18.96 -22.51
N ILE A 39 -11.43 -20.08 -23.12
CA ILE A 39 -10.66 -20.11 -24.39
C ILE A 39 -11.35 -19.34 -25.52
N ASN A 40 -12.69 -19.32 -25.58
CA ASN A 40 -13.44 -18.71 -26.67
C ASN A 40 -13.85 -17.25 -26.45
N GLU A 41 -13.61 -16.70 -25.24
CA GLU A 41 -14.13 -15.37 -24.84
C GLU A 41 -13.03 -14.29 -24.74
N ARG A 42 -11.76 -14.68 -24.79
CA ARG A 42 -10.64 -13.73 -24.67
C ARG A 42 -10.24 -13.18 -26.04
N GLN A 43 -10.99 -12.18 -26.50
CA GLN A 43 -10.48 -11.25 -27.51
C GLN A 43 -9.49 -10.28 -26.83
N ASP A 44 -8.20 -10.41 -27.19
CA ASP A 44 -7.14 -9.39 -27.23
C ASP A 44 -6.86 -8.42 -26.07
N ASN A 45 -7.46 -8.58 -24.88
CA ASN A 45 -7.00 -7.85 -23.70
C ASN A 45 -5.91 -8.64 -22.98
N GLN A 46 -4.64 -8.24 -23.19
CA GLN A 46 -3.51 -8.73 -22.40
C GLN A 46 -3.77 -8.45 -20.91
N LEU A 47 -4.19 -9.48 -20.17
CA LEU A 47 -4.36 -9.39 -18.72
C LEU A 47 -3.08 -8.84 -18.06
N PRO A 48 -3.16 -7.82 -17.19
CA PRO A 48 -2.00 -7.27 -16.50
C PRO A 48 -1.17 -8.38 -15.86
N THR A 49 0.15 -8.20 -15.79
CA THR A 49 1.04 -9.18 -15.13
C THR A 49 0.66 -9.27 -13.64
N ILE A 50 0.95 -10.40 -13.00
CA ILE A 50 0.68 -10.56 -11.55
C ILE A 50 1.43 -9.49 -10.76
N SER A 51 2.67 -9.18 -11.15
CA SER A 51 3.45 -8.08 -10.55
C SER A 51 2.74 -6.73 -10.68
N ASN A 52 2.15 -6.42 -11.84
CA ASN A 52 1.37 -5.18 -12.01
C ASN A 52 0.18 -5.15 -11.07
N GLN A 53 -0.57 -6.25 -10.95
CA GLN A 53 -1.76 -6.33 -10.07
C GLN A 53 -1.37 -6.14 -8.60
N VAL A 54 -0.31 -6.82 -8.15
CA VAL A 54 0.19 -6.69 -6.78
C VAL A 54 0.67 -5.26 -6.51
N TYR A 55 1.39 -4.66 -7.46
CA TYR A 55 1.88 -3.30 -7.29
C TYR A 55 0.76 -2.25 -7.31
N GLN A 56 -0.29 -2.48 -8.10
CA GLN A 56 -1.51 -1.67 -8.08
C GLN A 56 -2.20 -1.74 -6.72
N GLU A 57 -2.37 -2.93 -6.15
CA GLU A 57 -2.94 -3.09 -4.81
C GLU A 57 -2.07 -2.41 -3.75
N PHE A 58 -0.75 -2.60 -3.82
CA PHE A 58 0.19 -1.89 -2.94
C PHE A 58 0.01 -0.37 -3.03
N THR A 59 -0.10 0.18 -4.24
CA THR A 59 -0.31 1.62 -4.47
C THR A 59 -1.63 2.10 -3.88
N THR A 60 -2.71 1.32 -4.03
CA THR A 60 -4.02 1.61 -3.41
C THR A 60 -3.90 1.67 -1.89
N GLN A 61 -3.23 0.69 -1.28
CA GLN A 61 -3.07 0.62 0.18
C GLN A 61 -2.19 1.75 0.71
N VAL A 62 -1.08 2.09 0.05
CA VAL A 62 -0.19 3.19 0.48
C VAL A 62 -0.87 4.56 0.35
N GLY A 63 -1.70 4.75 -0.70
CA GLY A 63 -2.46 5.99 -0.87
C GLY A 63 -3.66 6.13 0.08
N SER A 64 -4.13 5.03 0.67
CA SER A 64 -5.32 5.01 1.53
C SER A 64 -5.12 5.84 2.81
N TYR A 65 -6.16 6.58 3.18
CA TYR A 65 -6.23 7.26 4.47
C TYR A 65 -6.28 6.25 5.62
N ASP A 66 -7.10 5.21 5.47
CA ASP A 66 -7.31 4.21 6.53
C ASP A 66 -6.02 3.48 6.87
N THR A 67 -5.21 3.11 5.87
CA THR A 67 -3.92 2.45 6.07
C THR A 67 -2.93 3.33 6.83
N ARG A 68 -2.84 4.63 6.49
CA ARG A 68 -2.01 5.60 7.21
C ARG A 68 -2.50 5.81 8.65
N ARG A 69 -3.81 5.89 8.84
CA ARG A 69 -4.43 6.01 10.16
C ARG A 69 -4.15 4.80 11.04
N GLU A 70 -4.36 3.59 10.51
CA GLU A 70 -4.09 2.34 11.24
C GLU A 70 -2.61 2.17 11.57
N PHE A 71 -1.71 2.54 10.65
CA PHE A 71 -0.28 2.58 10.91
C PHE A 71 0.05 3.42 12.13
N TRP A 72 -0.46 4.67 12.20
CA TRP A 72 -0.20 5.54 13.33
C TRP A 72 -0.81 5.03 14.63
N LEU A 73 -2.04 4.52 14.62
CA LEU A 73 -2.67 3.95 15.81
C LEU A 73 -1.89 2.77 16.39
N ASN A 74 -1.18 2.01 15.55
CA ASN A 74 -0.35 0.89 15.99
C ASN A 74 1.08 1.29 16.35
N SER A 75 1.52 2.50 15.98
CA SER A 75 2.88 3.00 16.22
C SER A 75 3.11 3.45 17.66
N ASP A 76 4.22 3.02 18.26
CA ASP A 76 4.66 3.49 19.57
C ASP A 76 4.98 4.99 19.56
N TYR A 77 5.39 5.54 18.41
CA TYR A 77 5.66 6.97 18.26
C TYR A 77 4.43 7.83 18.54
N TYR A 78 3.26 7.39 18.06
CA TYR A 78 1.99 8.06 18.31
C TYR A 78 1.52 7.81 19.74
N LYS A 79 1.52 6.54 20.19
CA LYS A 79 1.07 6.15 21.53
C LYS A 79 1.78 6.89 22.67
N THR A 80 3.09 7.13 22.53
CA THR A 80 3.90 7.85 23.53
C THR A 80 3.63 9.36 23.59
N ARG A 81 3.00 9.93 22.54
CA ARG A 81 2.66 11.36 22.44
C ARG A 81 1.20 11.66 22.76
N MET A 82 0.38 10.64 22.97
CA MET A 82 -1.00 10.83 23.40
C MET A 82 -1.06 11.42 24.80
N GLU A 83 -1.88 12.46 24.97
CA GLU A 83 -2.05 13.18 26.24
C GLU A 83 -3.31 12.75 27.00
N ARG A 84 -4.00 11.70 26.52
CA ARG A 84 -5.31 11.23 27.00
C ARG A 84 -6.41 12.30 26.90
N ASN A 85 -6.23 13.24 25.99
CA ASN A 85 -7.24 14.22 25.62
C ASN A 85 -7.73 13.88 24.23
N ALA A 86 -8.96 13.38 24.13
CA ALA A 86 -9.52 12.90 22.87
C ALA A 86 -9.45 13.94 21.73
N LYS A 87 -9.57 15.24 22.02
CA LYS A 87 -9.47 16.29 21.01
C LYS A 87 -8.03 16.53 20.57
N ALA A 88 -7.09 16.58 21.51
CA ALA A 88 -5.68 16.78 21.22
C ALA A 88 -5.09 15.56 20.48
N ASP A 89 -5.42 14.36 20.95
CA ASP A 89 -4.98 13.10 20.34
C ASP A 89 -5.52 12.95 18.91
N ALA A 90 -6.78 13.34 18.66
CA ALA A 90 -7.35 13.35 17.31
C ALA A 90 -6.66 14.35 16.38
N ALA A 91 -6.33 15.56 16.88
CA ALA A 91 -5.62 16.56 16.09
C ALA A 91 -4.18 16.12 15.77
N LEU A 92 -3.49 15.49 16.72
CA LEU A 92 -2.16 14.91 16.50
C LEU A 92 -2.21 13.78 15.46
N LEU A 93 -3.23 12.91 15.53
CA LEU A 93 -3.39 11.83 14.57
C LEU A 93 -3.61 12.36 13.15
N ASP A 94 -4.46 13.38 13.01
CA ASP A 94 -4.73 14.04 11.73
C ASP A 94 -3.46 14.66 11.14
N GLU A 95 -2.69 15.39 11.95
CA GLU A 95 -1.39 15.97 11.54
C GLU A 95 -0.42 14.89 11.04
N LEU A 96 -0.28 13.78 11.77
CA LEU A 96 0.63 12.69 11.39
C LEU A 96 0.17 11.96 10.11
N ILE A 97 -1.13 11.84 9.87
CA ILE A 97 -1.65 11.23 8.64
C ILE A 97 -1.33 12.13 7.43
N ASP A 98 -1.51 13.45 7.58
CA ASP A 98 -1.21 14.44 6.55
C ASP A 98 0.29 14.55 6.23
N ASP A 99 1.15 14.29 7.21
CA ASP A 99 2.61 14.23 7.02
C ASP A 99 3.07 13.05 6.15
N ILE A 100 2.24 12.00 5.97
CA ILE A 100 2.52 10.91 5.03
C ILE A 100 1.92 11.25 3.66
N GLN A 101 2.78 11.71 2.75
CA GLN A 101 2.42 12.07 1.39
C GLN A 101 2.77 10.96 0.40
N PHE A 102 1.76 10.50 -0.35
CA PHE A 102 1.94 9.55 -1.44
C PHE A 102 1.79 10.25 -2.79
N THR A 103 2.77 10.08 -3.67
CA THR A 103 2.69 10.55 -5.07
C THR A 103 2.68 9.32 -5.98
N PRO A 104 1.60 9.10 -6.76
CA PRO A 104 1.56 7.99 -7.71
C PRO A 104 2.68 8.09 -8.75
N PRO A 105 3.25 6.97 -9.20
CA PRO A 105 4.15 6.97 -10.35
C PRO A 105 3.43 7.53 -11.58
N ARG A 106 4.12 8.41 -12.34
CA ARG A 106 3.61 9.03 -13.57
C ARG A 106 3.61 8.08 -14.76
#